data_AF-A0A519N547-F1
#
_entry.id   AF-A0A519N547-F1
#
_cell.length_a   1.000
_cell.length_b   1.000
_cell.length_c   1.000
_cell.angle_alpha   90.00
_cell.angle_beta   90.00
_cell.angle_gamma   90.00
#
_symmetry.space_group_name_H-M   'P 1'
#
loop_
_entity.id
_entity.type
_entity.pdbx_description
1 polymer ?
#
loop_
_entity_poly.entity_id
_entity_poly.type
_entity_poly.pdbx_seq_one_letter_code
_entity_poly.pdbx_strand_id
1 'polypeptide(L)'
;MKTVARIFGIISFLVAILFCVLSIHRAELDKKDIAEDLTQANSQIEQFRQQVKGTEGETKTYLDGELAKAEKMIADSPKESTYLIVQIFIGVLIALSLAFVVLLFSKKPALVTQLLVGAVVVTLVVYFASPDIERGEYSGLNSRTLALMSGIPVIVAGLFALLAARKSASAKVVVAI
;
A
#
# COMPACT_ATOMS: atom_id res chain seq x y z
N MET A 1 18.68 8.69 26.78
CA MET A 1 17.96 7.65 25.99
C MET A 1 16.46 7.91 25.78
N LYS A 2 15.65 8.32 26.77
CA LYS A 2 14.20 8.57 26.55
C LYS A 2 13.95 9.67 25.50
N THR A 3 14.69 10.77 25.59
CA THR A 3 14.64 11.87 24.62
C THR A 3 15.11 11.43 23.23
N VAL A 4 16.18 10.63 23.17
CA VAL A 4 16.72 10.07 21.92
C VAL A 4 15.68 9.18 21.22
N ALA A 5 15.04 8.25 21.94
CA ALA A 5 13.97 7.41 21.38
C ALA A 5 12.76 8.22 20.89
N ARG A 6 12.44 9.34 21.57
CA ARG A 6 11.39 10.26 21.12
C ARG A 6 11.76 10.98 19.83
N ILE A 7 13.00 11.48 19.73
CA ILE A 7 13.49 12.15 18.52
C ILE A 7 13.44 11.17 17.33
N PHE A 8 14.00 9.97 17.48
CA PHE A 8 13.94 8.95 16.42
C PHE A 8 12.52 8.50 16.09
N GLY A 9 11.65 8.37 17.09
CA GLY A 9 10.24 8.08 16.88
C GLY A 9 9.53 9.15 16.05
N ILE A 10 9.79 10.44 16.33
CA ILE A 10 9.23 11.57 15.56
C ILE A 10 9.79 11.58 14.13
N ILE A 11 11.09 11.36 13.94
CA ILE A 11 11.69 11.28 12.60
C ILE A 11 11.06 10.13 11.80
N SER A 12 10.94 8.95 12.41
CA SER A 12 10.31 7.78 11.77
C SER A 12 8.86 8.05 11.38
N PHE A 13 8.12 8.80 12.20
CA PHE A 13 6.78 9.25 11.89
C PHE A 13 6.72 10.22 10.69
N LEU A 14 7.63 11.21 10.63
CA LEU A 14 7.68 12.14 9.50
C LEU A 14 7.97 11.40 8.19
N VAL A 15 8.90 10.44 8.24
CA VAL A 15 9.21 9.55 7.11
C VAL A 15 8.00 8.70 6.74
N ALA A 16 7.28 8.15 7.73
CA ALA A 16 6.05 7.38 7.50
C ALA A 16 4.98 8.21 6.78
N ILE A 17 4.70 9.42 7.24
CA ILE A 17 3.73 10.32 6.59
C ILE A 17 4.13 10.60 5.15
N LEU A 18 5.40 10.94 4.91
CA LEU A 18 5.90 11.23 3.57
C LEU A 18 5.61 10.07 2.61
N PHE A 19 5.98 8.84 2.98
CA PHE A 19 5.76 7.67 2.13
C PHE A 19 4.28 7.28 2.03
N CYS A 20 3.47 7.49 3.07
CA CYS A 20 2.03 7.24 2.99
C CYS A 20 1.35 8.20 2.00
N VAL A 21 1.69 9.49 2.05
CA VAL A 21 1.14 10.50 1.12
C VAL A 21 1.57 10.19 -0.31
N LEU A 22 2.84 9.86 -0.54
CA LEU A 22 3.32 9.45 -1.85
C LEU A 22 2.60 8.18 -2.37
N SER A 23 2.32 7.22 -1.49
CA SER A 23 1.61 5.99 -1.84
C SER A 23 0.15 6.26 -2.22
N ILE A 24 -0.55 7.16 -1.50
CA ILE A 24 -1.92 7.57 -1.84
C ILE A 24 -1.95 8.29 -3.19
N HIS A 25 -1.06 9.27 -3.37
CA HIS A 25 -0.97 10.04 -4.60
C HIS A 25 -0.69 9.12 -5.79
N ARG A 26 0.23 8.17 -5.62
CA ARG A 26 0.55 7.20 -6.68
C ARG A 26 -0.63 6.27 -6.98
N ALA A 27 -1.31 5.75 -5.96
CA ALA A 27 -2.49 4.93 -6.16
C ALA A 27 -3.61 5.69 -6.91
N GLU A 28 -3.70 7.02 -6.75
CA GLU A 28 -4.65 7.84 -7.49
C GLU A 28 -4.24 8.02 -8.97
N LEU A 29 -2.95 8.20 -9.24
CA LEU A 29 -2.43 8.25 -10.61
C LEU A 29 -2.66 6.92 -11.33
N ASP A 30 -2.25 5.81 -10.71
CA ASP A 30 -2.39 4.47 -11.30
C ASP A 30 -3.88 4.14 -11.57
N LYS A 31 -4.78 4.57 -10.69
CA LYS A 31 -6.22 4.43 -10.87
C LYS A 31 -6.72 5.18 -12.13
N LYS A 32 -6.21 6.38 -12.40
CA LYS A 32 -6.60 7.18 -13.57
C LYS A 32 -6.04 6.57 -14.85
N ASP A 33 -4.76 6.20 -14.84
CA ASP A 33 -4.07 5.61 -15.99
C ASP A 33 -4.77 4.30 -16.42
N ILE A 34 -5.09 3.42 -15.47
CA ILE A 34 -5.78 2.15 -15.77
C ILE A 34 -7.21 2.36 -16.27
N ALA A 35 -7.93 3.36 -15.77
CA ALA A 35 -9.26 3.66 -16.27
C ALA A 35 -9.22 4.10 -17.73
N GLU A 36 -8.22 4.90 -18.12
CA GLU A 36 -8.01 5.32 -19.50
C GLU A 36 -7.59 4.13 -20.38
N ASP A 37 -6.59 3.36 -19.94
CA ASP A 37 -6.07 2.19 -20.65
C ASP A 37 -7.15 1.13 -20.88
N LEU A 38 -7.97 0.82 -19.86
CA LEU A 38 -9.09 -0.13 -19.98
C LEU A 38 -10.16 0.38 -20.94
N THR A 39 -10.42 1.69 -20.98
CA THR A 39 -11.41 2.26 -21.91
C THR A 39 -10.92 2.13 -23.35
N GLN A 40 -9.64 2.45 -23.60
CA GLN A 40 -9.02 2.30 -24.92
C GLN A 40 -8.94 0.82 -25.33
N ALA A 41 -8.51 -0.06 -24.42
CA ALA A 41 -8.40 -1.50 -24.68
C ALA A 41 -9.75 -2.14 -24.97
N ASN A 42 -10.81 -1.78 -24.23
CA ASN A 42 -12.17 -2.26 -24.51
C ASN A 42 -12.67 -1.81 -25.88
N SER A 43 -12.41 -0.55 -26.27
CA SER A 43 -12.75 -0.04 -27.61
C SER A 43 -12.01 -0.80 -28.72
N GLN A 44 -10.71 -1.06 -28.53
CA GLN A 44 -9.91 -1.83 -29.49
C GLN A 44 -10.37 -3.29 -29.61
N ILE A 45 -10.69 -3.96 -28.50
CA ILE A 45 -11.25 -5.31 -28.50
C ILE A 45 -12.61 -5.34 -29.20
N GLU A 46 -13.45 -4.32 -29.02
CA GLU A 46 -14.75 -4.26 -29.68
C GLU A 46 -14.61 -4.10 -31.20
N GLN A 47 -13.67 -3.25 -31.65
CA GLN A 47 -13.31 -3.15 -33.07
C GLN A 47 -12.74 -4.46 -33.61
N PHE A 48 -11.85 -5.11 -32.85
CA PHE A 48 -11.25 -6.39 -33.24
C PHE A 48 -12.33 -7.48 -33.33
N ARG A 49 -13.25 -7.56 -32.37
CA ARG A 49 -14.41 -8.46 -32.39
C ARG A 49 -15.29 -8.25 -33.63
N GLN A 50 -15.46 -7.00 -34.08
CA GLN A 50 -16.18 -6.71 -35.33
C GLN A 50 -15.40 -7.22 -36.56
N GLN A 51 -14.07 -7.10 -36.59
CA GLN A 51 -13.22 -7.63 -37.66
C GLN A 51 -13.26 -9.17 -37.71
N VAL A 52 -13.23 -9.84 -36.56
CA VAL A 52 -13.31 -11.30 -36.49
C VAL A 52 -14.66 -11.83 -36.98
N LYS A 53 -15.77 -11.10 -36.71
CA LYS A 53 -17.11 -11.46 -37.22
C LYS A 53 -17.21 -11.46 -38.76
N GLY A 54 -16.40 -10.65 -39.44
CA GLY A 54 -16.36 -10.57 -40.91
C GLY A 54 -15.39 -11.56 -41.57
N THR A 55 -14.72 -12.43 -40.80
CA THR A 55 -13.66 -13.33 -41.29
C THR A 55 -14.10 -14.79 -41.16
N GLU A 56 -13.76 -15.63 -42.14
CA GLU A 56 -14.10 -17.07 -42.17
C GLU A 56 -12.86 -17.96 -42.35
N GLY A 57 -12.99 -19.26 -42.07
CA GLY A 57 -11.92 -20.25 -42.24
C GLY A 57 -10.88 -20.29 -41.11
N GLU A 58 -9.71 -20.89 -41.37
CA GLU A 58 -8.63 -21.06 -40.37
C GLU A 58 -8.17 -19.74 -39.74
N THR A 59 -8.22 -18.64 -40.51
CA THR A 59 -7.93 -17.28 -40.04
C THR A 59 -8.85 -16.85 -38.90
N LYS A 60 -10.12 -17.26 -38.90
CA LYS A 60 -11.07 -16.95 -37.83
C LYS A 60 -10.67 -17.61 -36.51
N THR A 61 -10.31 -18.89 -36.54
CA THR A 61 -9.84 -19.63 -35.37
C THR A 61 -8.59 -19.02 -34.74
N TYR A 62 -7.66 -18.51 -35.55
CA TYR A 62 -6.48 -17.80 -35.06
C TYR A 62 -6.87 -16.47 -34.38
N LEU A 63 -7.72 -15.67 -35.04
CA LEU A 63 -8.17 -14.39 -34.52
C LEU A 63 -9.05 -14.51 -33.26
N ASP A 64 -9.90 -15.53 -33.17
CA ASP A 64 -10.67 -15.85 -31.97
C ASP A 64 -9.75 -16.21 -30.79
N GLY A 65 -8.64 -16.89 -31.06
CA GLY A 65 -7.61 -17.19 -30.04
C GLY A 65 -6.90 -15.95 -29.52
N GLU A 66 -6.55 -15.01 -30.41
CA GLU A 66 -5.96 -13.72 -30.02
C GLU A 66 -6.98 -12.82 -29.30
N LEU A 67 -8.25 -12.81 -29.73
CA LEU A 67 -9.32 -12.09 -29.06
C LEU A 67 -9.52 -12.63 -27.62
N ALA A 68 -9.54 -13.94 -27.44
CA ALA A 68 -9.68 -14.55 -26.12
C ALA A 68 -8.48 -14.23 -25.19
N LYS A 69 -7.25 -14.18 -25.74
CA LYS A 69 -6.08 -13.73 -24.97
C LYS A 69 -6.20 -12.27 -24.57
N ALA A 70 -6.59 -11.39 -25.49
CA ALA A 70 -6.76 -9.96 -25.22
C ALA A 70 -7.86 -9.72 -24.16
N GLU A 71 -9.00 -10.40 -24.27
CA GLU A 71 -10.09 -10.32 -23.29
C GLU A 71 -9.64 -10.81 -21.91
N LYS A 72 -8.82 -11.87 -21.86
CA LYS A 72 -8.25 -12.37 -20.61
C LYS A 72 -7.27 -11.37 -19.99
N MET A 73 -6.43 -10.71 -20.78
CA MET A 73 -5.52 -9.67 -20.28
C MET A 73 -6.27 -8.47 -19.69
N ILE A 74 -7.38 -8.05 -20.30
CA ILE A 74 -8.26 -7.02 -19.73
C ILE A 74 -8.92 -7.52 -18.43
N ALA A 75 -9.39 -8.77 -18.40
CA ALA A 75 -10.03 -9.34 -17.22
C ALA A 75 -9.08 -9.48 -16.02
N ASP A 76 -7.80 -9.79 -16.27
CA ASP A 76 -6.76 -9.94 -15.26
C ASP A 76 -6.19 -8.59 -14.78
N SER A 77 -6.53 -7.48 -15.45
CA SER A 77 -6.06 -6.15 -15.08
C SER A 77 -6.66 -5.67 -13.75
N PRO A 78 -5.87 -5.01 -12.88
CA PRO A 78 -6.34 -4.61 -11.56
C PRO A 78 -7.48 -3.60 -11.64
N LYS A 79 -8.59 -3.91 -10.96
CA LYS A 79 -9.79 -3.06 -10.92
C LYS A 79 -9.53 -1.80 -10.11
N GLU A 80 -10.25 -0.73 -10.44
CA GLU A 80 -10.27 0.53 -9.69
C GLU A 80 -10.51 0.33 -8.17
N SER A 81 -11.36 -0.63 -7.81
CA SER A 81 -11.64 -1.00 -6.42
C SER A 81 -10.40 -1.44 -5.64
N THR A 82 -9.43 -2.07 -6.30
CA THR A 82 -8.17 -2.53 -5.68
C THR A 82 -7.36 -1.33 -5.18
N TYR A 83 -7.27 -0.27 -5.98
CA TYR A 83 -6.57 0.97 -5.60
C TYR A 83 -7.26 1.69 -4.45
N LEU A 84 -8.59 1.71 -4.45
CA LEU A 84 -9.38 2.30 -3.36
C LEU A 84 -9.14 1.55 -2.04
N ILE A 85 -9.14 0.21 -2.07
CA ILE A 85 -8.83 -0.63 -0.91
C ILE A 85 -7.43 -0.33 -0.38
N VAL A 86 -6.42 -0.26 -1.26
CA VAL A 86 -5.03 0.07 -0.89
C VAL A 86 -4.96 1.47 -0.24
N GLN A 87 -5.64 2.47 -0.79
CA GLN A 87 -5.69 3.82 -0.21
C GLN A 87 -6.32 3.85 1.18
N ILE A 88 -7.41 3.10 1.41
CA ILE A 88 -8.04 2.99 2.74
C ILE A 88 -7.04 2.44 3.76
N PHE A 89 -6.36 1.34 3.43
CA PHE A 89 -5.41 0.73 4.36
C PHE A 89 -4.17 1.60 4.59
N ILE A 90 -3.70 2.36 3.60
CA ILE A 90 -2.66 3.37 3.81
C ILE A 90 -3.18 4.49 4.72
N GLY A 91 -4.45 4.90 4.58
CA GLY A 91 -5.09 5.84 5.52
C GLY A 91 -5.10 5.32 6.96
N VAL A 92 -5.33 4.02 7.16
CA VAL A 92 -5.20 3.36 8.47
C VAL A 92 -3.75 3.41 8.98
N LEU A 93 -2.75 3.22 8.12
CA LEU A 93 -1.33 3.35 8.50
C LEU A 93 -1.00 4.79 8.97
N ILE A 94 -1.55 5.81 8.32
CA ILE A 94 -1.40 7.21 8.76
C ILE A 94 -1.98 7.39 10.17
N ALA A 95 -3.20 6.90 10.41
CA ALA A 95 -3.84 6.98 11.72
C ALA A 95 -3.02 6.24 12.80
N LEU A 96 -2.48 5.06 12.49
CA LEU A 96 -1.57 4.32 13.38
C LEU A 96 -0.28 5.09 13.66
N SER A 97 0.30 5.72 12.64
CA SER A 97 1.52 6.54 12.80
C SER A 97 1.28 7.71 13.77
N LEU A 98 0.14 8.39 13.64
CA LEU A 98 -0.27 9.47 14.54
C LEU A 98 -0.48 8.95 15.97
N ALA A 99 -1.14 7.80 16.11
CA ALA A 99 -1.31 7.16 17.41
C ALA A 99 0.04 6.84 18.06
N PHE A 100 1.02 6.33 17.32
CA PHE A 100 2.36 6.06 17.87
C PHE A 100 3.09 7.33 18.34
N VAL A 101 2.93 8.45 17.64
CA VAL A 101 3.50 9.73 18.10
C VAL A 101 2.92 10.17 19.43
N VAL A 102 1.60 10.10 19.59
CA VAL A 102 0.95 10.41 20.88
C VAL A 102 1.45 9.45 21.96
N LEU A 103 1.62 8.18 21.61
CA LEU A 103 2.05 7.14 22.55
C LEU A 103 3.55 7.17 22.90
N LEU A 104 4.40 7.90 22.16
CA LEU A 104 5.80 8.17 22.56
C LEU A 104 5.90 8.86 23.93
N PHE A 105 4.83 9.56 24.33
CA PHE A 105 4.74 10.25 25.62
C PHE A 105 3.90 9.47 26.64
N SER A 106 3.24 8.39 26.23
CA SER A 106 2.38 7.57 27.07
C SER A 106 3.17 6.51 27.85
N LYS A 107 2.58 6.02 28.95
CA LYS A 107 3.12 4.94 29.78
C LYS A 107 2.32 3.64 29.64
N LYS A 108 1.65 3.43 28.50
CA LYS A 108 0.77 2.28 28.23
C LYS A 108 1.42 1.28 27.27
N PRO A 109 2.41 0.46 27.72
CA PRO A 109 3.13 -0.44 26.83
C PRO A 109 2.23 -1.50 26.18
N ALA A 110 1.21 -2.01 26.89
CA ALA A 110 0.28 -3.01 26.34
C ALA A 110 -0.48 -2.49 25.12
N LEU A 111 -0.99 -1.25 25.19
CA LEU A 111 -1.69 -0.60 24.09
C LEU A 111 -0.76 -0.36 22.89
N VAL A 112 0.48 0.06 23.14
CA VAL A 112 1.48 0.22 22.07
C VAL A 112 1.79 -1.12 21.39
N THR A 113 1.91 -2.21 22.16
CA THR A 113 2.14 -3.55 21.59
C THR A 113 0.96 -4.00 20.72
N GLN A 114 -0.28 -3.81 21.17
CA GLN A 114 -1.47 -4.16 20.38
C GLN A 114 -1.51 -3.38 19.05
N LEU A 115 -1.27 -2.07 19.09
CA LEU A 115 -1.22 -1.24 17.88
C LEU A 115 -0.05 -1.62 16.97
N LEU A 116 1.09 -2.01 17.52
CA LEU A 116 2.25 -2.46 16.74
C LEU A 116 1.94 -3.74 15.96
N VAL A 117 1.31 -4.72 16.61
CA VAL A 117 0.84 -5.94 15.93
C VAL A 117 -0.16 -5.57 14.83
N GLY A 118 -1.10 -4.67 15.11
CA GLY A 118 -2.03 -4.14 14.11
C GLY A 118 -1.32 -3.49 12.92
N ALA A 119 -0.30 -2.67 13.16
CA ALA A 119 0.48 -2.02 12.09
C ALA A 119 1.21 -3.03 11.19
N VAL A 120 1.76 -4.10 11.76
CA VAL A 120 2.38 -5.19 11.00
C VAL A 120 1.33 -5.89 10.13
N VAL A 121 0.17 -6.24 10.70
CA VAL A 121 -0.91 -6.90 9.95
C VAL A 121 -1.41 -6.01 8.82
N VAL A 122 -1.67 -4.72 9.08
CA VAL A 122 -2.12 -3.77 8.05
C VAL A 122 -1.06 -3.62 6.95
N THR A 123 0.23 -3.55 7.30
CA THR A 123 1.32 -3.45 6.32
C THR A 123 1.35 -4.67 5.41
N LEU A 124 1.17 -5.88 5.96
CA LEU A 124 1.09 -7.10 5.16
C LEU A 124 -0.14 -7.08 4.24
N VAL A 125 -1.30 -6.65 4.75
CA VAL A 125 -2.53 -6.53 3.94
C VAL A 125 -2.33 -5.55 2.79
N VAL A 126 -1.74 -4.36 3.03
CA VAL A 126 -1.44 -3.39 1.98
C VAL A 126 -0.47 -4.00 0.96
N TYR A 127 0.58 -4.69 1.41
CA TYR A 127 1.55 -5.30 0.52
C TYR A 127 0.93 -6.34 -0.42
N PHE A 128 0.09 -7.23 0.11
CA PHE A 128 -0.56 -8.27 -0.70
C PHE A 128 -1.72 -7.74 -1.56
N ALA A 129 -2.40 -6.68 -1.12
CA ALA A 129 -3.46 -6.03 -1.90
C ALA A 129 -2.90 -5.10 -2.99
N SER A 130 -1.68 -4.59 -2.83
CA SER A 130 -1.01 -3.76 -3.82
C SER A 130 -0.74 -4.57 -5.10
N PRO A 131 -1.26 -4.12 -6.26
CA PRO A 131 -1.04 -4.82 -7.51
C PRO A 131 0.44 -4.79 -7.89
N ASP A 132 0.94 -5.91 -8.39
CA ASP A 132 2.32 -6.03 -8.87
C ASP A 132 2.33 -5.76 -10.37
N ILE A 133 2.51 -4.49 -10.72
CA ILE A 133 2.60 -4.09 -12.12
C ILE A 133 4.08 -3.82 -12.37
N GLU A 134 4.70 -4.63 -13.23
CA GLU A 134 6.03 -4.34 -13.76
C GLU A 134 5.95 -3.03 -14.54
N ARG A 135 6.74 -2.06 -14.08
CA ARG A 135 6.75 -0.71 -14.62
C ARG A 135 7.96 -0.53 -15.50
N GLY A 136 7.77 0.17 -16.62
CA GLY A 136 8.86 0.57 -17.51
C GLY A 136 9.92 1.42 -16.79
N GLU A 137 11.11 1.49 -17.37
CA GLU A 137 12.33 2.09 -16.81
C GLU A 137 12.17 3.49 -16.19
N TYR A 138 11.16 4.26 -16.62
CA TYR A 138 10.90 5.64 -16.19
C TYR A 138 9.62 5.82 -15.35
N SER A 139 8.92 4.74 -14.98
CA SER A 139 7.57 4.79 -14.38
C SER A 139 7.56 4.86 -12.83
N GLY A 140 8.73 5.00 -12.21
CA GLY A 140 8.89 5.22 -10.76
C GLY A 140 8.79 3.94 -9.91
N LEU A 141 8.61 4.09 -8.59
CA LEU A 141 8.55 2.96 -7.65
C LEU A 141 7.28 2.13 -7.84
N ASN A 142 7.42 0.80 -7.81
CA ASN A 142 6.30 -0.16 -7.82
C ASN A 142 5.39 0.04 -6.58
N SER A 143 4.08 -0.12 -6.75
CA SER A 143 3.05 -0.04 -5.71
C SER A 143 3.34 -0.98 -4.53
N ARG A 144 3.93 -2.16 -4.76
CA ARG A 144 4.37 -3.07 -3.68
C ARG A 144 5.53 -2.51 -2.87
N THR A 145 6.50 -1.90 -3.54
CA THR A 145 7.65 -1.26 -2.88
C THR A 145 7.19 -0.06 -2.06
N LEU A 146 6.31 0.77 -2.61
CA LEU A 146 5.69 1.90 -1.90
C LEU A 146 4.87 1.45 -0.68
N ALA A 147 4.16 0.33 -0.76
CA ALA A 147 3.47 -0.27 0.39
C ALA A 147 4.42 -0.63 1.55
N LEU A 148 5.59 -1.21 1.23
CA LEU A 148 6.60 -1.50 2.25
C LEU A 148 7.24 -0.21 2.80
N MET A 149 7.53 0.76 1.93
CA MET A 149 8.12 2.03 2.33
C MET A 149 7.17 2.90 3.17
N SER A 150 5.86 2.71 3.04
CA SER A 150 4.86 3.34 3.92
C SER A 150 4.69 2.57 5.24
N GLY A 151 4.66 1.24 5.21
CA GLY A 151 4.45 0.42 6.41
C GLY A 151 5.65 0.29 7.36
N ILE A 152 6.87 0.09 6.83
CA ILE A 152 8.07 -0.13 7.65
C ILE A 152 8.35 1.05 8.59
N PRO A 153 8.34 2.31 8.14
CA PRO A 153 8.54 3.45 9.04
C PRO A 153 7.47 3.58 10.13
N VAL A 154 6.24 3.12 9.88
CA VAL A 154 5.18 3.07 10.91
C VAL A 154 5.51 2.02 11.98
N ILE A 155 5.96 0.84 11.57
CA ILE A 155 6.41 -0.23 12.48
C ILE A 155 7.60 0.26 13.33
N VAL A 156 8.57 0.92 12.69
CA VAL A 156 9.74 1.49 13.38
C VAL A 156 9.31 2.57 14.38
N ALA A 157 8.37 3.45 14.02
CA ALA A 157 7.80 4.44 14.94
C ALA A 157 7.13 3.75 16.16
N GLY A 158 6.38 2.67 15.92
CA GLY A 158 5.77 1.87 16.99
C GLY A 158 6.79 1.17 17.89
N LEU A 159 7.90 0.68 17.36
CA LEU A 159 9.01 0.14 18.15
C LEU A 159 9.62 1.19 19.07
N PHE A 160 9.86 2.41 18.57
CA PHE A 160 10.35 3.52 19.40
C PHE A 160 9.34 3.94 20.47
N ALA A 161 8.04 3.95 20.15
CA ALA A 161 6.98 4.18 21.12
C ALA A 161 6.98 3.12 22.23
N LEU A 162 7.19 1.84 21.89
CA LEU A 162 7.21 0.75 22.85
C LEU A 162 8.43 0.86 23.79
N LEU A 163 9.60 1.15 23.23
CA LEU A 163 10.83 1.37 24.00
C LEU A 163 10.67 2.55 24.97
N ALA A 164 10.07 3.65 24.51
CA ALA A 164 9.78 4.81 25.35
C ALA A 164 8.81 4.47 26.49
N ALA A 165 7.73 3.73 26.20
CA ALA A 165 6.73 3.33 27.18
C ALA A 165 7.28 2.37 28.25
N ARG A 166 8.02 1.32 27.85
CA ARG A 166 8.61 0.33 28.77
C ARG A 166 9.59 0.97 29.75
N LYS A 167 10.46 1.86 29.27
CA LYS A 167 11.43 2.57 30.14
C LYS A 167 10.75 3.56 31.09
N SER A 168 9.54 4.01 30.76
CA SER A 168 8.74 4.88 31.63
C SER A 168 8.01 4.11 32.73
N ALA A 169 7.58 2.88 32.43
CA ALA A 169 6.95 1.97 33.39
C ALA A 169 7.96 1.40 34.40
N SER A 170 9.12 0.93 33.94
CA SER A 170 10.18 0.37 34.80
C SER A 170 10.73 1.40 35.80
N ALA A 171 10.81 2.69 35.41
CA ALA A 171 11.28 3.75 36.30
C ALA A 171 10.35 4.03 37.51
N LYS A 172 9.07 3.62 37.47
CA LYS A 172 8.17 3.77 38.64
C LYS A 172 8.36 2.66 39.67
N VAL A 173 8.79 1.46 39.27
CA VAL A 173 8.98 0.33 40.17
C VAL A 173 10.20 0.53 41.07
N VAL A 174 11.25 1.16 40.54
CA VAL A 174 12.50 1.42 41.30
C VAL A 174 12.38 2.59 42.29
N VAL A 175 11.44 3.51 42.09
CA VAL A 175 11.23 4.66 43.01
C VAL A 175 10.18 4.34 44.09
N ALA A 176 9.50 3.20 44.00
CA ALA A 176 8.48 2.76 44.94
C ALA A 176 8.97 1.69 45.95
N ILE A 177 10.29 1.46 46.00
CA ILE A 177 11.00 0.62 46.99
C ILE A 177 11.88 1.57 47.81
#